data_AF-A0A518DJP8-F1
#
_entry.id   AF-A0A518DJP8-F1
#
_cell.length_a   1.000
_cell.length_b   1.000
_cell.length_c   1.000
_cell.angle_alpha   90.00
_cell.angle_beta   90.00
_cell.angle_gamma   90.00
#
_symmetry.space_group_name_H-M   'P 1'
#
loop_
_entity.id
_entity.type
_entity.pdbx_description
1 polymer ?
#
loop_
_entity_poly.entity_id
_entity_poly.type
_entity_poly.pdbx_seq_one_letter_code
_entity_poly.pdbx_strand_id
1 'polypeptide(L)'
;MHTTSMTARFTQAAMTLLTHRFLMLGIAVLCVPVGVAMVIAATNNTSQGAPSEMAIFLVIMPAMFGAMVAAQHGKWLFVHPRARLTPGYAAPHVGLLAGLLLGCAVLTPLVSALALRASPVGLLAYGLAAAASMLWTVQSMSFALGMANTGLVVSMIYGPTRDFWLDRGGDDQALFTVILVAGAFGVALWLRRLTAAREGDRDYALMASDQSSGSRFEKSEARRAMARQLAAGGVNSRMIDGWLNRLPTGAQPGGGLPVVARLRLLPYGSTPVPPAVRAVFITVMVAMIISVQLAVLDYAGSRRNGVILLTPAMGWLIGLVQSCMLLAQRRPRMQQELLWPLTRRDYISGLSQTAWRDLAYSAVGSLLLVAGLAALFLPSYLTPAKVTAALAITVAVSPAVHAAALRLALVQNALWRMLQLIMVLYLVAGVAACCFALNDYYGLPACLAACVAVALAGVYLDRRATRAWMNAELGK
;
A
#
# COMPACT_ATOMS: atom_id res chain seq x y z
N MET A 1 -38.66 -14.99 -21.65
CA MET A 1 -37.55 -14.44 -20.85
C MET A 1 -37.65 -15.02 -19.44
N HIS A 2 -36.74 -15.91 -19.04
CA HIS A 2 -36.72 -16.40 -17.66
C HIS A 2 -36.24 -15.28 -16.73
N THR A 3 -37.14 -14.76 -15.90
CA THR A 3 -36.81 -13.86 -14.81
C THR A 3 -36.04 -14.65 -13.75
N THR A 4 -34.71 -14.64 -13.83
CA THR A 4 -33.87 -15.11 -12.73
C THR A 4 -34.25 -14.35 -11.45
N SER A 5 -34.55 -15.09 -10.38
CA SER A 5 -34.92 -14.51 -9.09
C SER A 5 -33.81 -13.59 -8.56
N MET A 6 -34.20 -12.56 -7.80
CA MET A 6 -33.24 -11.62 -7.21
C MET A 6 -32.20 -12.34 -6.34
N THR A 7 -32.62 -13.38 -5.61
CA THR A 7 -31.74 -14.24 -4.80
C THR A 7 -30.69 -14.94 -5.65
N ALA A 8 -31.06 -15.56 -6.78
CA ALA A 8 -30.11 -16.22 -7.68
C ALA A 8 -29.06 -15.23 -8.23
N ARG A 9 -29.45 -13.98 -8.50
CA ARG A 9 -28.53 -12.93 -8.94
C ARG A 9 -27.55 -12.50 -7.85
N PHE A 10 -28.02 -12.37 -6.61
CA PHE A 10 -27.15 -12.10 -5.46
C PHE A 10 -26.19 -13.27 -5.21
N THR A 11 -26.66 -14.51 -5.30
CA THR A 11 -25.80 -15.69 -5.15
C THR A 11 -24.74 -15.74 -6.25
N GLN A 12 -25.09 -15.46 -7.50
CA GLN A 12 -24.13 -15.41 -8.60
C GLN A 12 -23.12 -14.27 -8.43
N ALA A 13 -23.57 -13.08 -8.03
CA ALA A 13 -22.68 -11.96 -7.72
C ALA A 13 -21.76 -12.30 -6.53
N ALA A 14 -22.29 -12.92 -5.48
CA ALA A 14 -21.52 -13.36 -4.33
C ALA A 14 -20.50 -14.42 -4.71
N MET A 15 -20.84 -15.43 -5.52
CA MET A 15 -19.87 -16.41 -6.02
C MET A 15 -18.79 -15.74 -6.87
N THR A 16 -19.17 -14.83 -7.75
CA THR A 16 -18.21 -14.07 -8.56
C THR A 16 -17.24 -13.31 -7.65
N LEU A 17 -17.77 -12.61 -6.63
CA LEU A 17 -16.98 -11.83 -5.69
C LEU A 17 -16.13 -12.69 -4.74
N LEU A 18 -16.65 -13.83 -4.26
CA LEU A 18 -15.92 -14.78 -3.39
C LEU A 18 -14.78 -15.47 -4.14
N THR A 19 -14.89 -15.65 -5.45
CA THR A 19 -13.76 -16.14 -6.27
C THR A 19 -12.66 -15.09 -6.45
N HIS A 20 -12.95 -13.82 -6.19
CA HIS A 20 -11.95 -12.76 -6.23
C HIS A 20 -11.18 -12.63 -4.90
N ARG A 21 -9.86 -12.84 -5.01
CA ARG A 21 -8.92 -12.93 -3.88
C ARG A 21 -8.87 -11.69 -2.99
N PHE A 22 -9.11 -10.50 -3.53
CA PHE A 22 -9.08 -9.25 -2.75
C PHE A 22 -10.33 -9.05 -1.91
N LEU A 23 -11.51 -9.48 -2.37
CA LEU A 23 -12.70 -9.43 -1.53
C LEU A 23 -12.59 -10.42 -0.36
N MET A 24 -12.03 -11.62 -0.60
CA MET A 24 -11.71 -12.57 0.46
C MET A 24 -10.71 -11.98 1.47
N LEU A 25 -9.72 -11.22 0.99
CA LEU A 25 -8.80 -10.48 1.86
C LEU A 25 -9.53 -9.37 2.66
N GLY A 26 -10.44 -8.64 2.02
CA GLY A 26 -11.28 -7.63 2.69
C GLY A 26 -12.18 -8.25 3.76
N ILE A 27 -12.77 -9.41 3.48
CA ILE A 27 -13.56 -10.19 4.45
C ILE A 27 -12.66 -10.70 5.58
N ALA A 28 -11.46 -11.20 5.30
CA ALA A 28 -10.52 -11.62 6.35
C ALA A 28 -10.10 -10.44 7.25
N VAL A 29 -9.86 -9.27 6.66
CA VAL A 29 -9.55 -8.02 7.38
C VAL A 29 -10.76 -7.48 8.16
N LEU A 30 -11.99 -7.87 7.81
CA LEU A 30 -13.18 -7.62 8.62
C LEU A 30 -13.31 -8.62 9.78
N CYS A 31 -13.20 -9.92 9.49
CA CYS A 31 -13.48 -10.99 10.45
C CYS A 31 -12.45 -11.07 11.57
N VAL A 32 -11.15 -10.89 11.28
CA VAL A 32 -10.10 -11.00 12.31
C VAL A 32 -10.23 -9.90 13.38
N PRO A 33 -10.35 -8.61 13.03
CA PRO A 33 -10.47 -7.54 14.02
C PRO A 33 -11.79 -7.58 14.79
N VAL A 34 -12.91 -7.93 14.14
CA VAL A 34 -14.20 -8.13 14.83
C VAL A 34 -14.11 -9.28 15.83
N GLY A 35 -13.51 -10.41 15.43
CA GLY A 35 -13.30 -11.56 16.33
C GLY A 35 -12.40 -11.21 17.51
N VAL A 36 -11.30 -10.50 17.28
CA VAL A 36 -10.40 -10.02 18.34
C VAL A 36 -11.12 -9.03 19.28
N ALA A 37 -11.88 -8.07 18.75
CA ALA A 37 -12.66 -7.14 19.55
C ALA A 37 -13.71 -7.86 20.40
N MET A 38 -14.42 -8.84 19.85
CA MET A 38 -15.40 -9.64 20.59
C MET A 38 -14.75 -10.47 21.70
N VAL A 39 -13.60 -11.09 21.44
CA VAL A 39 -12.84 -11.83 22.48
C VAL A 39 -12.42 -10.87 23.60
N ILE A 40 -11.88 -9.70 23.26
CA ILE A 40 -11.46 -8.70 24.25
C ILE A 40 -12.64 -8.18 25.06
N ALA A 41 -13.78 -7.89 24.41
CA ALA A 41 -14.99 -7.46 25.08
C ALA A 41 -15.54 -8.54 26.03
N ALA A 42 -15.41 -9.82 25.65
CA ALA A 42 -15.85 -10.95 26.46
C ALA A 42 -14.89 -11.29 27.61
N THR A 43 -13.59 -11.04 27.48
CA THR A 43 -12.57 -11.39 28.49
C THR A 43 -12.25 -10.27 29.47
N ASN A 44 -12.52 -9.00 29.12
CA ASN A 44 -12.27 -7.85 30.02
C ASN A 44 -13.36 -7.70 31.09
N ASN A 45 -13.24 -8.49 32.17
CA ASN A 45 -13.98 -8.32 33.44
C ASN A 45 -13.41 -7.22 34.36
N THR A 46 -12.34 -6.52 33.96
CA THR A 46 -11.70 -5.44 34.73
C THR A 46 -12.31 -4.09 34.39
N SER A 47 -12.20 -3.10 35.27
CA SER A 47 -12.74 -1.74 35.08
C SER A 47 -12.04 -0.94 33.96
N GLN A 48 -10.91 -1.43 33.44
CA GLN A 48 -10.13 -0.79 32.39
C GLN A 48 -10.40 -1.49 31.04
N GLY A 49 -10.84 -0.73 30.03
CA GLY A 49 -11.04 -1.23 28.67
C GLY A 49 -9.72 -1.63 28.00
N ALA A 50 -9.79 -2.12 26.76
CA ALA A 50 -8.59 -2.47 26.00
C ALA A 50 -7.65 -1.26 25.79
N PRO A 51 -6.33 -1.47 25.60
CA PRO A 51 -5.40 -0.39 25.32
C PRO A 51 -5.86 0.43 24.11
N SER A 52 -5.89 1.76 24.25
CA SER A 52 -6.34 2.68 23.19
C SER A 52 -5.56 2.52 21.87
N GLU A 53 -4.32 2.01 21.95
CA GLU A 53 -3.46 1.67 20.83
C GLU A 53 -4.08 0.59 19.92
N MET A 54 -4.95 -0.26 20.47
CA MET A 54 -5.65 -1.29 19.68
C MET A 54 -6.67 -0.69 18.72
N ALA A 55 -7.11 0.57 18.90
CA ALA A 55 -8.02 1.25 17.97
C ALA A 55 -7.47 1.30 16.53
N ILE A 56 -6.15 1.30 16.35
CA ILE A 56 -5.49 1.23 15.05
C ILE A 56 -5.87 -0.06 14.31
N PHE A 57 -5.77 -1.20 14.99
CA PHE A 57 -6.04 -2.51 14.39
C PHE A 57 -7.52 -2.83 14.33
N LEU A 58 -8.29 -2.35 15.31
CA LEU A 58 -9.72 -2.64 15.43
C LEU A 58 -10.59 -1.73 14.56
N VAL A 59 -10.20 -0.48 14.32
CA VAL A 59 -11.04 0.51 13.60
C VAL A 59 -10.39 0.99 12.31
N ILE A 60 -9.16 1.48 12.35
CA ILE A 60 -8.50 2.09 11.18
C ILE A 60 -8.32 1.07 10.06
N MET A 61 -7.68 -0.06 10.38
CA MET A 61 -7.35 -1.09 9.38
C MET A 61 -8.60 -1.62 8.68
N PRO A 62 -9.69 -2.02 9.38
CA PRO A 62 -10.92 -2.45 8.73
C PRO A 62 -11.57 -1.37 7.87
N ALA A 63 -11.76 -0.16 8.40
CA ALA A 63 -12.45 0.91 7.68
C ALA A 63 -11.70 1.31 6.40
N MET A 64 -10.39 1.54 6.50
CA MET A 64 -9.58 2.00 5.37
C MET A 64 -9.27 0.88 4.40
N PHE A 65 -8.82 -0.29 4.87
CA PHE A 65 -8.47 -1.39 3.98
C PHE A 65 -9.72 -1.97 3.32
N GLY A 66 -10.83 -2.11 4.06
CA GLY A 66 -12.12 -2.51 3.52
C GLY A 66 -12.63 -1.55 2.45
N ALA A 67 -12.55 -0.24 2.70
CA ALA A 67 -12.88 0.78 1.71
C ALA A 67 -11.96 0.74 0.48
N MET A 68 -10.65 0.55 0.66
CA MET A 68 -9.71 0.41 -0.44
C MET A 68 -10.06 -0.79 -1.33
N VAL A 69 -10.31 -1.95 -0.72
CA VAL A 69 -10.72 -3.17 -1.43
C VAL A 69 -12.05 -2.95 -2.15
N ALA A 70 -13.05 -2.35 -1.47
CA ALA A 70 -14.35 -2.04 -2.06
C ALA A 70 -14.20 -1.10 -3.27
N ALA A 71 -13.36 -0.07 -3.18
CA ALA A 71 -13.11 0.86 -4.26
C ALA A 71 -12.44 0.19 -5.46
N GLN A 72 -11.37 -0.58 -5.22
CA GLN A 72 -10.66 -1.30 -6.28
C GLN A 72 -11.57 -2.31 -6.98
N HIS A 73 -12.36 -3.07 -6.23
CA HIS A 73 -13.34 -4.01 -6.79
C HIS A 73 -14.47 -3.31 -7.53
N GLY A 74 -15.04 -2.24 -6.94
CA GLY A 74 -16.09 -1.46 -7.58
C GLY A 74 -15.64 -0.93 -8.94
N LYS A 75 -14.42 -0.38 -9.03
CA LYS A 75 -13.85 0.02 -10.33
C LYS A 75 -13.81 -1.15 -11.30
N TRP A 76 -13.30 -2.30 -10.88
CA TRP A 76 -13.21 -3.46 -11.76
C TRP A 76 -14.55 -3.95 -12.29
N LEU A 77 -15.55 -4.04 -11.42
CA LEU A 77 -16.86 -4.60 -11.75
C LEU A 77 -17.67 -3.68 -12.67
N PHE A 78 -17.61 -2.37 -12.43
CA PHE A 78 -18.50 -1.41 -13.11
C PHE A 78 -17.87 -0.72 -14.32
N VAL A 79 -16.54 -0.81 -14.48
CA VAL A 79 -15.85 -0.26 -15.65
C VAL A 79 -15.95 -1.20 -16.84
N HIS A 80 -16.04 -2.51 -16.63
CA HIS A 80 -16.03 -3.48 -17.71
C HIS A 80 -17.31 -3.34 -18.59
N PRO A 81 -17.19 -3.28 -19.93
CA PRO A 81 -18.33 -2.98 -20.80
C PRO A 81 -19.41 -4.09 -20.74
N ARG A 82 -18.99 -5.34 -20.49
CA ARG A 82 -19.90 -6.49 -20.27
C ARG A 82 -20.83 -6.33 -19.05
N ALA A 83 -20.42 -5.57 -18.03
CA ALA A 83 -21.26 -5.31 -16.86
C ALA A 83 -22.52 -4.53 -17.22
N ARG A 84 -22.42 -3.63 -18.22
CA ARG A 84 -23.54 -2.80 -18.69
C ARG A 84 -24.52 -3.56 -19.57
N LEU A 85 -24.02 -4.57 -20.28
CA LEU A 85 -24.83 -5.40 -21.18
C LEU A 85 -25.64 -6.46 -20.42
N THR A 86 -25.38 -6.65 -19.13
CA THR A 86 -26.04 -7.66 -18.31
C THR A 86 -27.18 -7.03 -17.51
N PRO A 87 -28.46 -7.33 -17.81
CA PRO A 87 -29.61 -6.73 -17.12
C PRO A 87 -29.57 -7.05 -15.62
N GLY A 88 -29.76 -6.02 -14.79
CA GLY A 88 -29.78 -6.20 -13.32
C GLY A 88 -28.42 -6.56 -12.70
N TYR A 89 -27.31 -6.34 -13.42
CA TYR A 89 -25.96 -6.55 -12.89
C TYR A 89 -25.61 -5.59 -11.75
N ALA A 90 -26.02 -4.32 -11.83
CA ALA A 90 -25.57 -3.28 -10.92
C ALA A 90 -26.04 -3.49 -9.46
N ALA A 91 -27.34 -3.71 -9.25
CA ALA A 91 -27.94 -3.80 -7.92
C ALA A 91 -27.26 -4.82 -6.98
N PRO A 92 -27.03 -6.10 -7.36
CA PRO A 92 -26.43 -7.08 -6.46
C PRO A 92 -24.97 -6.77 -6.14
N HIS A 93 -24.20 -6.25 -7.10
CA HIS A 93 -22.79 -5.91 -6.87
C HIS A 93 -22.64 -4.65 -6.00
N VAL A 94 -23.50 -3.63 -6.19
CA VAL A 94 -23.56 -2.47 -5.29
C VAL A 94 -23.97 -2.91 -3.89
N GLY A 95 -24.97 -3.79 -3.76
CA GLY A 95 -25.40 -4.31 -2.47
C GLY A 95 -24.30 -5.04 -1.71
N LEU A 96 -23.49 -5.85 -2.39
CA LEU A 96 -22.36 -6.54 -1.78
C LEU A 96 -21.24 -5.58 -1.36
N LEU A 97 -20.93 -4.57 -2.18
CA LEU A 97 -19.96 -3.53 -1.81
C LEU A 97 -20.45 -2.68 -0.63
N ALA A 98 -21.73 -2.31 -0.63
CA ALA A 98 -22.36 -1.60 0.48
C ALA A 98 -22.35 -2.44 1.76
N GLY A 99 -22.61 -3.75 1.67
CA GLY A 99 -22.51 -4.69 2.80
C GLY A 99 -21.09 -4.79 3.37
N LEU A 100 -20.07 -4.85 2.50
CA LEU A 100 -18.67 -4.81 2.93
C LEU A 100 -18.34 -3.49 3.64
N LEU A 101 -18.77 -2.35 3.09
CA LEU A 101 -18.56 -1.04 3.72
C LEU A 101 -19.31 -0.89 5.03
N LEU A 102 -20.55 -1.42 5.13
CA LEU A 102 -21.31 -1.46 6.37
C LEU A 102 -20.56 -2.29 7.42
N GLY A 103 -20.03 -3.45 7.04
CA GLY A 103 -19.17 -4.26 7.90
C GLY A 103 -17.97 -3.46 8.41
N CYS A 104 -17.16 -2.95 7.49
CA CYS A 104 -15.88 -2.33 7.81
C CYS A 104 -15.96 -0.95 8.47
N ALA A 105 -16.91 -0.10 8.07
CA ALA A 105 -16.99 1.31 8.47
C ALA A 105 -18.09 1.60 9.50
N VAL A 106 -18.98 0.65 9.77
CA VAL A 106 -20.08 0.82 10.74
C VAL A 106 -20.06 -0.26 11.82
N LEU A 107 -20.15 -1.55 11.43
CA LEU A 107 -20.20 -2.64 12.40
C LEU A 107 -18.89 -2.79 13.17
N THR A 108 -17.74 -2.76 12.51
CA THR A 108 -16.46 -2.91 13.20
C THR A 108 -16.19 -1.78 14.20
N PRO A 109 -16.37 -0.48 13.86
CA PRO A 109 -16.24 0.59 14.85
C PRO A 109 -17.20 0.45 16.03
N LEU A 110 -18.45 0.02 15.81
CA LEU A 110 -19.42 -0.21 16.88
C LEU A 110 -18.99 -1.34 17.83
N VAL A 111 -18.57 -2.48 17.29
CA VAL A 111 -18.07 -3.60 18.11
C VAL A 111 -16.78 -3.19 18.83
N SER A 112 -15.93 -2.41 18.18
CA SER A 112 -14.69 -1.90 18.78
C SER A 112 -14.95 -0.90 19.90
N ALA A 113 -16.01 -0.10 19.82
CA ALA A 113 -16.43 0.82 20.88
C ALA A 113 -16.73 0.07 22.18
N LEU A 114 -17.36 -1.10 22.08
CA LEU A 114 -17.60 -1.98 23.23
C LEU A 114 -16.29 -2.51 23.83
N ALA A 115 -15.37 -2.99 22.99
CA ALA A 115 -14.07 -3.52 23.44
C ALA A 115 -13.16 -2.45 24.07
N LEU A 116 -13.18 -1.23 23.52
CA LEU A 116 -12.35 -0.10 23.97
C LEU A 116 -13.02 0.72 25.09
N ARG A 117 -14.30 0.47 25.39
CA ARG A 117 -15.15 1.31 26.27
C ARG A 117 -15.05 2.79 25.89
N ALA A 118 -15.27 3.06 24.61
CA ALA A 118 -15.21 4.39 23.99
C ALA A 118 -16.59 4.82 23.50
N SER A 119 -16.76 6.10 23.16
CA SER A 119 -18.00 6.56 22.55
C SER A 119 -18.23 5.86 21.19
N PRO A 120 -19.41 5.23 20.99
CA PRO A 120 -19.73 4.61 19.71
C PRO A 120 -19.87 5.65 18.59
N VAL A 121 -20.30 6.88 18.93
CA VAL A 121 -20.50 7.96 17.97
C VAL A 121 -19.16 8.46 17.43
N GLY A 122 -18.16 8.64 18.30
CA GLY A 122 -16.82 9.06 17.90
C GLY A 122 -16.12 8.05 16.98
N LEU A 123 -16.18 6.76 17.32
CA LEU A 123 -15.61 5.70 16.48
C LEU A 123 -16.36 5.48 15.17
N LEU A 124 -17.69 5.62 15.16
CA LEU A 124 -18.48 5.59 13.94
C LEU A 124 -18.15 6.76 13.00
N ALA A 125 -18.07 7.97 13.55
CA ALA A 125 -17.70 9.17 12.80
C ALA A 125 -16.32 9.00 12.15
N TYR A 126 -15.34 8.49 12.91
CA TYR A 126 -14.03 8.17 12.37
C TYR A 126 -14.08 7.10 11.28
N GLY A 127 -14.78 5.98 11.52
CA GLY A 127 -14.87 4.86 10.59
C GLY A 127 -15.44 5.27 9.22
N LEU A 128 -16.51 6.07 9.23
CA LEU A 128 -17.11 6.60 8.00
C LEU A 128 -16.25 7.66 7.32
N ALA A 129 -15.61 8.56 8.08
CA ALA A 129 -14.69 9.55 7.53
C ALA A 129 -13.50 8.88 6.82
N ALA A 130 -12.88 7.89 7.47
CA ALA A 130 -11.75 7.14 6.96
C ALA A 130 -12.12 6.27 5.75
N ALA A 131 -13.30 5.65 5.77
CA ALA A 131 -13.79 4.91 4.62
C ALA A 131 -14.08 5.85 3.43
N ALA A 132 -14.78 6.97 3.65
CA ALA A 132 -15.09 7.95 2.62
C ALA A 132 -13.81 8.53 2.01
N SER A 133 -12.86 9.00 2.83
CA SER A 133 -11.58 9.52 2.35
C SER A 133 -10.83 8.50 1.50
N MET A 134 -10.79 7.23 1.94
CA MET A 134 -10.08 6.18 1.22
C MET A 134 -10.79 5.81 -0.10
N LEU A 135 -12.12 5.69 -0.11
CA LEU A 135 -12.90 5.48 -1.34
C LEU A 135 -12.57 6.55 -2.38
N TRP A 136 -12.61 7.82 -1.98
CA TRP A 136 -12.35 8.94 -2.88
C TRP A 136 -10.87 9.08 -3.24
N THR A 137 -9.95 8.71 -2.36
CA THR A 137 -8.51 8.64 -2.66
C THR A 137 -8.24 7.61 -3.76
N VAL A 138 -8.76 6.39 -3.59
CA VAL A 138 -8.62 5.34 -4.61
C VAL A 138 -9.35 5.71 -5.89
N GLN A 139 -10.53 6.34 -5.78
CA GLN A 139 -11.33 6.77 -6.92
C GLN A 139 -10.61 7.81 -7.78
N SER A 140 -10.24 8.93 -7.18
CA SER A 140 -9.63 10.07 -7.89
C SER A 140 -8.14 9.94 -8.11
N MET A 141 -7.46 9.02 -7.41
CA MET A 141 -5.98 8.99 -7.29
C MET A 141 -5.41 10.35 -6.87
N SER A 142 -6.18 11.15 -6.12
CA SER A 142 -5.80 12.48 -5.69
C SER A 142 -4.80 12.42 -4.55
N PHE A 143 -3.66 13.08 -4.73
CA PHE A 143 -2.66 13.23 -3.67
C PHE A 143 -3.23 13.95 -2.45
N ALA A 144 -4.03 15.00 -2.64
CA ALA A 144 -4.59 15.78 -1.54
C ALA A 144 -5.53 14.93 -0.66
N LEU A 145 -6.35 14.06 -1.28
CA LEU A 145 -7.17 13.12 -0.52
C LEU A 145 -6.31 12.03 0.15
N GLY A 146 -5.24 11.58 -0.51
CA GLY A 146 -4.22 10.73 0.11
C GLY A 146 -3.61 11.36 1.36
N MET A 147 -3.33 12.67 1.35
CA MET A 147 -2.83 13.41 2.50
C MET A 147 -3.89 13.52 3.62
N ALA A 148 -5.15 13.82 3.27
CA ALA A 148 -6.25 13.83 4.24
C ALA A 148 -6.44 12.45 4.90
N ASN A 149 -6.34 11.39 4.10
CA ASN A 149 -6.42 10.01 4.56
C ASN A 149 -5.26 9.64 5.52
N THR A 150 -4.03 10.07 5.19
CA THR A 150 -2.88 9.95 6.10
C THR A 150 -3.14 10.72 7.39
N GLY A 151 -3.68 11.94 7.33
CA GLY A 151 -4.06 12.74 8.49
C GLY A 151 -5.07 12.05 9.41
N LEU A 152 -6.04 11.32 8.85
CA LEU A 152 -6.99 10.51 9.64
C LEU A 152 -6.28 9.36 10.37
N VAL A 153 -5.43 8.57 9.68
CA VAL A 153 -4.63 7.51 10.33
C VAL A 153 -3.83 8.08 11.49
N VAL A 154 -3.14 9.17 11.22
CA VAL A 154 -2.32 9.96 12.14
C VAL A 154 -3.11 10.38 13.38
N SER A 155 -4.35 10.84 13.19
CA SER A 155 -5.19 11.34 14.28
C SER A 155 -5.57 10.26 15.30
N MET A 156 -5.63 8.99 14.90
CA MET A 156 -5.88 7.86 15.81
C MET A 156 -4.61 7.30 16.46
N ILE A 157 -3.43 7.72 15.99
CA ILE A 157 -2.15 7.40 16.63
C ILE A 157 -1.84 8.48 17.68
N TYR A 158 -2.09 9.75 17.38
CA TYR A 158 -1.76 10.90 18.25
C TYR A 158 -2.69 11.00 19.45
N GLY A 159 -2.12 10.99 20.67
CA GLY A 159 -2.86 10.91 21.94
C GLY A 159 -4.04 11.88 22.03
N PRO A 160 -3.84 13.21 21.89
CA PRO A 160 -4.92 14.20 21.98
C PRO A 160 -6.04 13.97 20.98
N THR A 161 -5.70 13.70 19.71
CA THR A 161 -6.71 13.48 18.67
C THR A 161 -7.34 12.09 18.76
N ARG A 162 -6.62 11.11 19.28
CA ARG A 162 -7.14 9.77 19.57
C ARG A 162 -8.15 9.85 20.70
N ASP A 163 -7.84 10.59 21.75
CA ASP A 163 -8.73 10.79 22.89
C ASP A 163 -9.98 11.59 22.47
N PHE A 164 -9.84 12.54 21.54
CA PHE A 164 -10.97 13.15 20.84
C PHE A 164 -11.85 12.10 20.16
N TRP A 165 -11.32 11.19 19.34
CA TRP A 165 -12.16 10.18 18.68
C TRP A 165 -12.75 9.13 19.63
N LEU A 166 -12.05 8.82 20.71
CA LEU A 166 -12.48 7.86 21.73
C LEU A 166 -13.43 8.49 22.75
N ASP A 167 -13.64 9.81 22.68
CA ASP A 167 -14.33 10.69 23.63
C ASP A 167 -15.22 9.93 24.61
N ARG A 168 -14.76 9.84 25.86
CA ARG A 168 -15.49 9.17 26.94
C ARG A 168 -16.46 10.11 27.66
N GLY A 169 -16.38 11.42 27.40
CA GLY A 169 -17.12 12.49 28.09
C GLY A 169 -18.35 13.01 27.35
N GLY A 170 -18.36 12.95 26.01
CA GLY A 170 -19.52 13.29 25.18
C GLY A 170 -19.65 14.78 24.83
N ASP A 171 -18.63 15.60 25.09
CA ASP A 171 -18.69 17.05 24.88
C ASP A 171 -18.70 17.45 23.38
N ASP A 172 -18.18 16.59 22.50
CA ASP A 172 -18.01 16.87 21.06
C ASP A 172 -19.07 16.21 20.15
N GLN A 173 -20.21 15.77 20.70
CA GLN A 173 -21.24 15.03 19.97
C GLN A 173 -21.76 15.71 18.69
N ALA A 174 -21.90 17.04 18.71
CA ALA A 174 -22.35 17.80 17.55
C ALA A 174 -21.35 17.70 16.39
N LEU A 175 -20.06 17.83 16.69
CA LEU A 175 -18.99 17.73 15.69
C LEU A 175 -18.90 16.30 15.13
N PHE A 176 -18.99 15.26 15.97
CA PHE A 176 -19.02 13.88 15.50
C PHE A 176 -20.22 13.61 14.60
N THR A 177 -21.38 14.17 14.91
CA THR A 177 -22.58 14.01 14.07
C THR A 177 -22.37 14.64 12.69
N VAL A 178 -21.78 15.83 12.62
CA VAL A 178 -21.44 16.48 11.34
C VAL A 178 -20.47 15.61 10.54
N ILE A 179 -19.40 15.11 11.16
CA ILE A 179 -18.41 14.24 10.52
C ILE A 179 -19.05 12.93 10.03
N LEU A 180 -19.91 12.32 10.85
CA LEU A 180 -20.63 11.10 10.53
C LEU A 180 -21.54 11.28 9.31
N VAL A 181 -22.34 12.36 9.28
CA VAL A 181 -23.22 12.69 8.16
C VAL A 181 -22.41 12.96 6.89
N ALA A 182 -21.32 13.73 7.00
CA ALA A 182 -20.44 14.02 5.88
C ALA A 182 -19.78 12.74 5.32
N GLY A 183 -19.29 11.85 6.19
CA GLY A 183 -18.71 10.56 5.81
C GLY A 183 -19.73 9.64 5.13
N ALA A 184 -20.92 9.48 5.74
CA ALA A 184 -22.01 8.69 5.16
C ALA A 184 -22.45 9.23 3.80
N PHE A 185 -22.58 10.55 3.67
CA PHE A 185 -22.88 11.21 2.40
C PHE A 185 -21.78 10.96 1.36
N GLY A 186 -20.51 11.04 1.75
CA GLY A 186 -19.37 10.74 0.90
C GLY A 186 -19.38 9.30 0.37
N VAL A 187 -19.73 8.32 1.21
CA VAL A 187 -19.89 6.92 0.81
C VAL A 187 -21.09 6.73 -0.14
N ALA A 188 -22.24 7.31 0.20
CA ALA A 188 -23.45 7.22 -0.62
C ALA A 188 -23.24 7.86 -2.01
N LEU A 189 -22.57 9.02 -2.06
CA LEU A 189 -22.22 9.69 -3.30
C LEU A 189 -21.27 8.83 -4.15
N TRP A 190 -20.30 8.16 -3.51
CA TRP A 190 -19.40 7.23 -4.20
C TRP A 190 -20.17 6.03 -4.78
N LEU A 191 -21.06 5.40 -4.02
CA LEU A 191 -21.90 4.29 -4.51
C LEU A 191 -22.79 4.72 -5.68
N ARG A 192 -23.41 5.91 -5.59
CA ARG A 192 -24.20 6.48 -6.69
C ARG A 192 -23.34 6.70 -7.93
N ARG A 193 -22.14 7.26 -7.77
CA ARG A 193 -21.19 7.49 -8.87
C ARG A 193 -20.75 6.19 -9.54
N LEU A 194 -20.56 5.12 -8.76
CA LEU A 194 -20.23 3.79 -9.25
C LEU A 194 -21.23 3.27 -10.29
N THR A 195 -22.52 3.48 -10.03
CA THR A 195 -23.59 3.05 -10.95
C THR A 195 -23.66 3.86 -12.24
N ALA A 196 -23.13 5.09 -12.22
CA ALA A 196 -23.09 5.99 -13.36
C ALA A 196 -21.76 5.94 -14.13
N ALA A 197 -20.79 5.12 -13.69
CA ALA A 197 -19.43 5.08 -14.20
C ALA A 197 -19.35 4.69 -15.69
N ARG A 198 -18.63 5.49 -16.48
CA ARG A 198 -18.35 5.25 -17.89
C ARG A 198 -16.87 4.90 -18.12
N GLU A 199 -16.56 4.14 -19.17
CA GLU A 199 -15.16 3.77 -19.50
C GLU A 199 -14.27 4.96 -19.87
N GLY A 200 -14.89 6.10 -20.21
CA GLY A 200 -14.19 7.36 -20.49
C GLY A 200 -13.95 8.22 -19.25
N ASP A 201 -14.53 7.88 -18.10
CA ASP A 201 -14.42 8.69 -16.90
C ASP A 201 -13.02 8.52 -16.29
N ARG A 202 -12.31 9.63 -16.12
CA ARG A 202 -10.92 9.66 -15.62
C ARG A 202 -10.74 8.92 -14.29
N ASP A 203 -11.76 8.95 -13.45
CA ASP A 203 -11.74 8.37 -12.10
C ASP A 203 -11.77 6.84 -12.11
N TYR A 204 -12.05 6.22 -13.26
CA TYR A 204 -12.28 4.78 -13.37
C TYR A 204 -11.17 4.05 -14.14
N ALA A 205 -10.05 4.72 -14.36
CA ALA A 205 -8.84 4.06 -14.87
C ALA A 205 -8.38 2.97 -13.89
N LEU A 206 -8.34 1.73 -14.39
CA LEU A 206 -7.88 0.57 -13.65
C LEU A 206 -6.35 0.56 -13.58
N MET A 207 -5.80 0.36 -12.38
CA MET A 207 -4.35 0.14 -12.23
C MET A 207 -3.97 -1.22 -12.86
N ALA A 208 -2.96 -1.21 -13.73
CA ALA A 208 -2.52 -2.40 -14.46
C ALA A 208 -1.96 -3.53 -13.57
N SER A 209 -1.70 -3.27 -12.29
CA SER A 209 -1.07 -4.19 -11.34
C SER A 209 -1.92 -5.42 -10.99
N ASP A 210 -3.24 -5.37 -11.17
CA ASP A 210 -4.16 -6.46 -10.80
C ASP A 210 -4.43 -7.49 -11.91
N GLN A 211 -3.87 -7.28 -13.11
CA GLN A 211 -4.19 -8.10 -14.27
C GLN A 211 -3.16 -9.20 -14.56
N SER A 212 -2.81 -10.03 -13.57
CA SER A 212 -1.98 -11.20 -13.86
C SER A 212 -2.72 -12.22 -14.75
N SER A 213 -4.04 -12.37 -14.60
CA SER A 213 -4.86 -13.37 -15.32
C SER A 213 -5.75 -12.86 -16.46
N GLY A 214 -5.84 -11.54 -16.71
CA GLY A 214 -6.72 -11.00 -17.76
C GLY A 214 -6.34 -11.42 -19.18
N SER A 215 -7.28 -11.32 -20.13
CA SER A 215 -7.02 -11.56 -21.55
C SER A 215 -6.06 -10.50 -22.14
N ARG A 216 -5.35 -10.80 -23.25
CA ARG A 216 -4.42 -9.82 -23.90
C ARG A 216 -5.11 -8.48 -24.18
N PHE A 217 -6.39 -8.52 -24.51
CA PHE A 217 -7.23 -7.35 -24.78
C PHE A 217 -7.46 -6.50 -23.53
N GLU A 218 -7.94 -7.10 -22.42
CA GLU A 218 -8.17 -6.40 -21.13
C GLU A 218 -6.90 -5.69 -20.64
N LYS A 219 -5.75 -6.33 -20.85
CA LYS A 219 -4.43 -5.82 -20.49
C LYS A 219 -4.00 -4.63 -21.36
N SER A 220 -4.32 -4.68 -22.65
CA SER A 220 -4.13 -3.55 -23.57
C SER A 220 -5.00 -2.37 -23.15
N GLU A 221 -6.26 -2.61 -22.82
CA GLU A 221 -7.20 -1.56 -22.41
C GLU A 221 -6.83 -0.92 -21.07
N ALA A 222 -6.42 -1.71 -20.08
CA ALA A 222 -5.94 -1.18 -18.80
C ALA A 222 -4.72 -0.26 -18.99
N ARG A 223 -3.79 -0.62 -19.89
CA ARG A 223 -2.64 0.22 -20.23
C ARG A 223 -3.06 1.53 -20.92
N ARG A 224 -4.04 1.48 -21.84
CA ARG A 224 -4.60 2.68 -22.47
C ARG A 224 -5.34 3.56 -21.47
N ALA A 225 -6.08 2.98 -20.53
CA ALA A 225 -6.75 3.72 -19.46
C ALA A 225 -5.74 4.42 -18.54
N MET A 226 -4.67 3.72 -18.13
CA MET A 226 -3.58 4.29 -17.35
C MET A 226 -2.86 5.41 -18.09
N ALA A 227 -2.53 5.23 -19.37
CA ALA A 227 -1.93 6.26 -20.22
C ALA A 227 -2.79 7.53 -20.31
N ARG A 228 -4.11 7.38 -20.52
CA ARG A 228 -5.06 8.50 -20.52
C ARG A 228 -5.10 9.24 -19.17
N GLN A 229 -5.02 8.50 -18.07
CA GLN A 229 -5.04 9.07 -16.73
C GLN A 229 -3.78 9.92 -16.45
N LEU A 230 -2.62 9.47 -16.91
CA LEU A 230 -1.36 10.17 -16.72
C LEU A 230 -1.26 11.44 -17.57
N ALA A 231 -1.75 11.36 -18.81
CA ALA A 231 -1.84 12.52 -19.69
C ALA A 231 -2.79 13.60 -19.14
N ALA A 232 -3.76 13.23 -18.31
CA ALA A 232 -4.78 14.13 -17.79
C ALA A 232 -4.38 14.95 -16.54
N GLY A 233 -3.34 14.55 -15.80
CA GLY A 233 -2.96 15.22 -14.55
C GLY A 233 -1.91 16.30 -14.77
N GLY A 234 -2.27 17.60 -14.75
CA GLY A 234 -1.41 18.68 -15.27
C GLY A 234 0.06 18.75 -14.77
N VAL A 235 0.34 18.46 -13.50
CA VAL A 235 1.74 18.44 -12.99
C VAL A 235 2.43 17.12 -13.32
N ASN A 236 1.72 16.00 -13.16
CA ASN A 236 2.24 14.67 -13.48
C ASN A 236 2.48 14.51 -14.98
N SER A 237 1.59 15.00 -15.83
CA SER A 237 1.72 14.97 -17.28
C SER A 237 2.94 15.77 -17.71
N ARG A 238 3.16 16.98 -17.19
CA ARG A 238 4.37 17.77 -17.50
C ARG A 238 5.67 17.07 -17.06
N MET A 239 5.68 16.48 -15.87
CA MET A 239 6.84 15.70 -15.40
C MET A 239 7.07 14.46 -16.26
N ILE A 240 6.00 13.77 -16.63
CA ILE A 240 6.03 12.57 -17.47
C ILE A 240 6.45 12.93 -18.88
N ASP A 241 5.90 13.96 -19.50
CA ASP A 241 6.21 14.45 -20.84
C ASP A 241 7.66 14.93 -20.91
N GLY A 242 8.11 15.73 -19.94
CA GLY A 242 9.52 16.16 -19.85
C GLY A 242 10.50 15.00 -19.66
N TRP A 243 10.05 13.90 -19.05
CA TRP A 243 10.84 12.69 -18.90
C TRP A 243 10.75 11.78 -20.15
N LEU A 244 9.57 11.61 -20.75
CA LEU A 244 9.33 10.85 -21.98
C LEU A 244 10.02 11.46 -23.19
N ASN A 245 10.15 12.80 -23.23
CA ASN A 245 10.92 13.51 -24.25
C ASN A 245 12.42 13.17 -24.23
N ARG A 246 12.92 12.52 -23.16
CA ARG A 246 14.29 11.99 -23.06
C ARG A 246 14.42 10.57 -23.58
N LEU A 247 13.31 9.94 -24.00
CA LEU A 247 13.38 8.65 -24.67
C LEU A 247 14.05 8.83 -26.04
N PRO A 248 15.01 7.96 -26.40
CA PRO A 248 15.63 8.02 -27.70
C PRO A 248 14.55 7.81 -28.77
N THR A 249 14.30 8.84 -29.58
CA THR A 249 13.32 8.85 -30.67
C THR A 249 13.83 8.22 -31.97
N GLY A 250 15.08 7.75 -31.99
CA GLY A 250 15.67 7.09 -33.16
C GLY A 250 15.53 5.56 -33.09
N ALA A 251 14.56 5.00 -33.81
CA ALA A 251 14.75 3.67 -34.37
C ALA A 251 15.79 3.80 -35.50
N GLN A 252 16.82 2.95 -35.52
CA GLN A 252 17.74 2.95 -36.66
C GLN A 252 16.98 2.44 -37.89
N PRO A 253 17.26 2.94 -39.10
CA PRO A 253 16.69 2.38 -40.32
C PRO A 253 17.06 0.89 -40.40
N GLY A 254 16.08 0.00 -40.33
CA GLY A 254 16.28 -1.46 -40.40
C GLY A 254 16.71 -2.16 -39.11
N GLY A 255 16.92 -1.45 -38.00
CA GLY A 255 17.38 -2.02 -36.73
C GLY A 255 16.64 -1.39 -35.55
N GLY A 256 15.97 -2.21 -34.74
CA GLY A 256 15.26 -1.74 -33.54
C GLY A 256 16.14 -0.95 -32.57
N LEU A 257 15.54 -0.42 -31.50
CA LEU A 257 16.25 0.38 -30.49
C LEU A 257 17.49 -0.36 -29.92
N PRO A 258 18.62 0.34 -29.67
CA PRO A 258 19.78 -0.23 -28.99
C PRO A 258 19.40 -0.93 -27.68
N VAL A 259 20.12 -1.97 -27.25
CA VAL A 259 19.80 -2.72 -26.00
C VAL A 259 19.69 -1.76 -24.82
N VAL A 260 20.61 -0.80 -24.70
CA VAL A 260 20.60 0.22 -23.64
C VAL A 260 19.32 1.08 -23.68
N ALA A 261 18.83 1.44 -24.86
CA ALA A 261 17.58 2.18 -25.02
C ALA A 261 16.36 1.33 -24.64
N ARG A 262 16.34 0.05 -25.01
CA ARG A 262 15.30 -0.91 -24.60
C ARG A 262 15.27 -1.14 -23.09
N LEU A 263 16.44 -1.23 -22.46
CA LEU A 263 16.54 -1.34 -21.00
C LEU A 263 16.05 -0.08 -20.29
N ARG A 264 16.32 1.11 -20.86
CA ARG A 264 15.75 2.37 -20.35
C ARG A 264 14.23 2.42 -20.44
N LEU A 265 13.61 1.64 -21.34
CA LEU A 265 12.15 1.55 -21.47
C LEU A 265 11.48 0.61 -20.45
N LEU A 266 12.23 -0.31 -19.83
CA LEU A 266 11.68 -1.29 -18.88
C LEU A 266 10.97 -0.68 -17.65
N PRO A 267 11.45 0.41 -17.03
CA PRO A 267 10.76 1.08 -15.92
C PRO A 267 9.33 1.52 -16.29
N TYR A 268 9.14 2.04 -17.51
CA TYR A 268 7.85 2.55 -17.99
C TYR A 268 6.80 1.45 -18.18
N GLY A 269 7.24 0.19 -18.32
CA GLY A 269 6.33 -0.96 -18.37
C GLY A 269 5.68 -1.31 -17.02
N SER A 270 6.24 -0.81 -15.91
CA SER A 270 5.75 -1.09 -14.54
C SER A 270 5.13 0.12 -13.84
N THR A 271 5.66 1.31 -14.07
CA THR A 271 5.09 2.55 -13.56
C THR A 271 5.35 3.67 -14.57
N PRO A 272 4.40 4.59 -14.75
CA PRO A 272 4.62 5.80 -15.53
C PRO A 272 5.38 6.88 -14.76
N VAL A 273 5.44 6.76 -13.43
CA VAL A 273 6.10 7.74 -12.57
C VAL A 273 7.59 7.44 -12.51
N PRO A 274 8.45 8.44 -12.73
CA PRO A 274 9.88 8.23 -12.64
C PRO A 274 10.38 7.82 -11.24
N PRO A 275 11.47 7.04 -11.15
CA PRO A 275 12.09 6.62 -9.88
C PRO A 275 12.25 7.73 -8.84
N ALA A 276 12.81 8.86 -9.26
CA ALA A 276 13.08 9.99 -8.37
C ALA A 276 11.79 10.62 -7.82
N VAL A 277 10.78 10.80 -8.67
CA VAL A 277 9.49 11.41 -8.27
C VAL A 277 8.75 10.49 -7.29
N ARG A 278 8.76 9.18 -7.56
CA ARG A 278 8.19 8.20 -6.65
C ARG A 278 8.93 8.18 -5.32
N ALA A 279 10.26 8.21 -5.32
CA ALA A 279 11.04 8.24 -4.10
C ALA A 279 10.72 9.49 -3.27
N VAL A 280 10.63 10.67 -3.89
CA VAL A 280 10.21 11.91 -3.21
C VAL A 280 8.81 11.75 -2.60
N PHE A 281 7.85 11.21 -3.35
CA PHE A 281 6.50 10.97 -2.85
C PHE A 281 6.50 10.06 -1.60
N ILE A 282 7.22 8.93 -1.68
CA ILE A 282 7.33 7.99 -0.57
C ILE A 282 8.00 8.68 0.62
N THR A 283 9.08 9.42 0.39
CA THR A 283 9.79 10.15 1.44
C THR A 283 8.90 11.17 2.12
N VAL A 284 8.09 11.94 1.38
CA VAL A 284 7.15 12.90 1.96
C VAL A 284 6.06 12.19 2.78
N MET A 285 5.50 11.10 2.26
CA MET A 285 4.49 10.31 2.96
C MET A 285 5.06 9.72 4.26
N VAL A 286 6.26 9.14 4.19
CA VAL A 286 7.00 8.59 5.32
C VAL A 286 7.38 9.68 6.33
N ALA A 287 7.80 10.85 5.85
CA ALA A 287 8.09 12.02 6.67
C ALA A 287 6.87 12.44 7.48
N MET A 288 5.71 12.54 6.84
CA MET A 288 4.46 12.89 7.51
C MET A 288 4.08 11.86 8.58
N ILE A 289 4.17 10.56 8.25
CA ILE A 289 3.91 9.49 9.20
C ILE A 289 4.86 9.61 10.40
N ILE A 290 6.16 9.86 10.16
CA ILE A 290 7.16 10.01 11.21
C ILE A 290 6.92 11.26 12.05
N SER A 291 6.74 12.43 11.44
CA SER A 291 6.50 13.69 12.16
C SER A 291 5.31 13.58 13.10
N VAL A 292 4.27 12.87 12.68
CA VAL A 292 3.12 12.58 13.54
C VAL A 292 3.52 11.63 14.66
N GLN A 293 4.14 10.49 14.34
CA GLN A 293 4.55 9.52 15.36
C GLN A 293 5.46 10.15 16.42
N LEU A 294 6.36 11.05 16.01
CA LEU A 294 7.21 11.81 16.93
C LEU A 294 6.41 12.81 17.77
N ALA A 295 5.46 13.54 17.17
CA ALA A 295 4.57 14.41 17.94
C ALA A 295 3.76 13.62 18.99
N VAL A 296 3.30 12.41 18.66
CA VAL A 296 2.63 11.48 19.61
C VAL A 296 3.52 11.11 20.77
N LEU A 297 4.75 10.72 20.48
CA LEU A 297 5.67 10.20 21.48
C LEU A 297 6.16 11.28 22.42
N ASP A 298 6.39 12.49 21.90
CA ASP A 298 6.77 13.67 22.69
C ASP A 298 5.62 14.11 23.63
N TYR A 299 4.37 14.13 23.12
CA TYR A 299 3.20 14.47 23.92
C TYR A 299 2.89 13.43 25.00
N ALA A 300 3.08 12.13 24.73
CA ALA A 300 2.78 11.07 25.69
C ALA A 300 3.76 11.00 26.88
N GLY A 301 4.76 11.90 26.96
CA GLY A 301 5.82 11.87 27.99
C GLY A 301 6.66 10.59 27.97
N SER A 302 6.42 9.73 26.97
CA SER A 302 7.03 8.42 26.83
C SER A 302 8.41 8.60 26.22
N ARG A 303 9.42 8.73 27.07
CA ARG A 303 10.86 8.64 26.73
C ARG A 303 11.27 7.26 26.19
N ARG A 304 10.38 6.54 25.48
CA ARG A 304 10.71 5.26 24.84
C ARG A 304 11.39 5.53 23.50
N ASN A 305 12.70 5.70 23.58
CA ASN A 305 13.65 5.82 22.47
C ASN A 305 13.42 4.81 21.33
N GLY A 306 12.87 3.62 21.63
CA GLY A 306 12.66 2.55 20.64
C GLY A 306 11.64 2.88 19.55
N VAL A 307 10.54 3.59 19.85
CA VAL A 307 9.49 3.87 18.85
C VAL A 307 9.93 4.99 17.88
N ILE A 308 10.62 6.00 18.40
CA ILE A 308 11.24 7.09 17.62
C ILE A 308 12.21 6.53 16.57
N LEU A 309 12.92 5.43 16.89
CA LEU A 309 13.91 4.79 16.02
C LEU A 309 13.33 3.71 15.09
N LEU A 310 12.22 3.06 15.50
CA LEU A 310 11.49 2.13 14.64
C LEU A 310 10.87 2.84 13.42
N THR A 311 10.56 4.13 13.55
CA THR A 311 9.81 4.87 12.54
C THR A 311 10.63 5.21 11.28
N PRO A 312 11.88 5.71 11.38
CA PRO A 312 12.80 5.78 10.23
C PRO A 312 12.98 4.41 9.57
N ALA A 313 13.16 3.35 10.36
CA ALA A 313 13.32 1.98 9.85
C ALA A 313 12.09 1.51 9.05
N MET A 314 10.86 1.75 9.54
CA MET A 314 9.63 1.45 8.81
C MET A 314 9.52 2.28 7.52
N GLY A 315 9.88 3.57 7.59
CA GLY A 315 9.94 4.45 6.43
C GLY A 315 10.84 3.93 5.30
N TRP A 316 11.98 3.37 5.69
CA TRP A 316 12.97 2.81 4.77
C TRP A 316 12.51 1.47 4.18
N LEU A 317 11.84 0.64 4.99
CA LEU A 317 11.21 -0.59 4.50
C LEU A 317 10.10 -0.31 3.49
N ILE A 318 9.32 0.78 3.65
CA ILE A 318 8.24 1.13 2.71
C ILE A 318 8.78 1.44 1.31
N GLY A 319 9.85 2.25 1.19
CA GLY A 319 10.48 2.54 -0.12
C GLY A 319 11.01 1.27 -0.80
N LEU A 320 11.51 0.36 0.02
CA LEU A 320 12.04 -0.91 -0.41
C LEU A 320 10.95 -1.87 -0.89
N VAL A 321 9.83 -1.94 -0.17
CA VAL A 321 8.62 -2.68 -0.55
C VAL A 321 8.09 -2.22 -1.89
N GLN A 322 7.96 -0.91 -2.10
CA GLN A 322 7.41 -0.38 -3.35
C GLN A 322 8.30 -0.74 -4.55
N SER A 323 9.62 -0.60 -4.41
CA SER A 323 10.60 -0.96 -5.43
C SER A 323 10.51 -2.46 -5.78
N CYS A 324 10.31 -3.29 -4.76
CA CYS A 324 10.17 -4.74 -4.89
C CYS A 324 8.80 -5.18 -5.44
N MET A 325 7.73 -4.45 -5.15
CA MET A 325 6.39 -4.73 -5.68
C MET A 325 6.35 -4.62 -7.21
N LEU A 326 7.14 -3.71 -7.81
CA LEU A 326 7.22 -3.58 -9.27
C LEU A 326 7.83 -4.80 -9.93
N LEU A 327 8.79 -5.44 -9.26
CA LEU A 327 9.39 -6.71 -9.70
C LEU A 327 8.38 -7.85 -9.54
N ALA A 328 7.71 -7.90 -8.38
CA ALA A 328 6.71 -8.92 -8.06
C ALA A 328 5.49 -8.89 -8.99
N GLN A 329 5.08 -7.72 -9.50
CA GLN A 329 3.90 -7.58 -10.38
C GLN A 329 4.09 -8.17 -11.80
N ARG A 330 5.24 -8.76 -12.13
CA ARG A 330 5.55 -9.15 -13.52
C ARG A 330 5.12 -10.56 -13.92
N ARG A 331 4.91 -10.72 -15.24
CA ARG A 331 4.45 -11.96 -15.87
C ARG A 331 5.59 -12.95 -16.14
N PRO A 332 5.30 -14.26 -16.12
CA PRO A 332 6.11 -15.24 -16.85
C PRO A 332 6.16 -14.83 -18.34
N ARG A 333 7.32 -14.96 -19.00
CA ARG A 333 7.52 -14.68 -20.44
C ARG A 333 7.43 -13.22 -20.94
N MET A 334 7.41 -12.22 -20.06
CA MET A 334 7.34 -10.81 -20.48
C MET A 334 8.44 -10.39 -21.48
N GLN A 335 9.63 -11.00 -21.42
CA GLN A 335 10.73 -10.80 -22.37
C GLN A 335 10.37 -11.10 -23.84
N GLN A 336 9.40 -11.99 -24.08
CA GLN A 336 8.89 -12.38 -25.40
C GLN A 336 7.68 -11.54 -25.83
N GLU A 337 7.00 -10.89 -24.88
CA GLU A 337 5.81 -10.05 -25.13
C GLU A 337 6.17 -8.57 -25.39
N LEU A 338 7.46 -8.20 -25.26
CA LEU A 338 7.94 -6.86 -25.57
C LEU A 338 7.93 -6.63 -27.09
N LEU A 339 7.47 -5.45 -27.52
CA LEU A 339 7.55 -5.00 -28.92
C LEU A 339 8.98 -5.13 -29.49
N TRP A 340 9.98 -4.95 -28.62
CA TRP A 340 11.36 -5.30 -28.92
C TRP A 340 11.85 -6.37 -27.94
N PRO A 341 11.97 -7.63 -28.36
CA PRO A 341 12.37 -8.71 -27.46
C PRO A 341 13.76 -8.44 -26.88
N LEU A 342 13.93 -8.82 -25.62
CA LEU A 342 15.20 -8.75 -24.89
C LEU A 342 15.65 -10.17 -24.53
N THR A 343 16.96 -10.39 -24.44
CA THR A 343 17.44 -11.62 -23.81
C THR A 343 17.00 -11.64 -22.35
N ARG A 344 16.79 -12.84 -21.80
CA ARG A 344 16.38 -13.00 -20.39
C ARG A 344 17.36 -12.34 -19.43
N ARG A 345 18.65 -12.46 -19.71
CA ARG A 345 19.71 -11.85 -18.91
C ARG A 345 19.60 -10.32 -18.92
N ASP A 346 19.43 -9.73 -20.09
CA ASP A 346 19.30 -8.27 -20.22
C ASP A 346 18.02 -7.77 -19.54
N TYR A 347 16.92 -8.51 -19.70
CA TYR A 347 15.65 -8.21 -19.07
C TYR A 347 15.73 -8.23 -17.53
N ILE A 348 16.27 -9.30 -16.95
CA ILE A 348 16.46 -9.41 -15.49
C ILE A 348 17.44 -8.35 -14.99
N SER A 349 18.55 -8.13 -15.70
CA SER A 349 19.54 -7.11 -15.36
C SER A 349 18.93 -5.70 -15.34
N GLY A 350 18.18 -5.32 -16.39
CA GLY A 350 17.52 -4.01 -16.46
C GLY A 350 16.46 -3.82 -15.38
N LEU A 351 15.76 -4.90 -15.02
CA LEU A 351 14.81 -4.89 -13.91
C LEU A 351 15.48 -4.66 -12.56
N SER A 352 16.50 -5.45 -12.25
CA SER A 352 17.27 -5.28 -11.02
C SER A 352 17.90 -3.90 -10.95
N GLN A 353 18.47 -3.40 -12.06
CA GLN A 353 19.01 -2.02 -12.11
C GLN A 353 17.96 -0.96 -11.80
N THR A 354 16.71 -1.15 -12.26
CA THR A 354 15.61 -0.22 -11.96
C THR A 354 15.27 -0.27 -10.48
N ALA A 355 15.13 -1.47 -9.90
CA ALA A 355 14.84 -1.64 -8.48
C ALA A 355 15.96 -1.07 -7.58
N TRP A 356 17.23 -1.28 -7.94
CA TRP A 356 18.38 -0.70 -7.24
C TRP A 356 18.41 0.83 -7.35
N ARG A 357 18.01 1.41 -8.48
CA ARG A 357 17.86 2.87 -8.62
C ARG A 357 16.74 3.41 -7.75
N ASP A 358 15.57 2.77 -7.75
CA ASP A 358 14.45 3.16 -6.90
C ASP A 358 14.83 3.11 -5.42
N LEU A 359 15.56 2.07 -5.04
CA LEU A 359 16.10 1.92 -3.70
C LEU A 359 17.10 3.03 -3.36
N ALA A 360 18.04 3.33 -4.26
CA ALA A 360 19.01 4.40 -4.05
C ALA A 360 18.33 5.76 -3.86
N TYR A 361 17.35 6.11 -4.70
CA TYR A 361 16.57 7.34 -4.53
C TYR A 361 15.76 7.33 -3.22
N SER A 362 15.16 6.20 -2.86
CA SER A 362 14.42 6.06 -1.60
C SER A 362 15.35 6.23 -0.39
N ALA A 363 16.57 5.70 -0.45
CA ALA A 363 17.59 5.86 0.58
C ALA A 363 18.07 7.32 0.70
N VAL A 364 18.20 8.04 -0.40
CA VAL A 364 18.51 9.49 -0.39
C VAL A 364 17.39 10.29 0.26
N GLY A 365 16.14 10.07 -0.13
CA GLY A 365 15.02 10.79 0.50
C GLY A 365 14.87 10.47 1.99
N SER A 366 15.11 9.21 2.33
CA SER A 366 15.21 8.70 3.70
C SER A 366 16.31 9.38 4.53
N LEU A 367 17.50 9.57 3.94
CA LEU A 367 18.61 10.33 4.53
C LEU A 367 18.23 11.79 4.80
N LEU A 368 17.63 12.45 3.81
CA LEU A 368 17.18 13.84 3.93
C LEU A 368 16.14 14.00 5.03
N LEU A 369 15.25 13.02 5.16
CA LEU A 369 14.27 13.00 6.23
C LEU A 369 14.94 12.89 7.60
N VAL A 370 15.87 11.95 7.80
CA VAL A 370 16.58 11.82 9.08
C VAL A 370 17.39 13.08 9.39
N ALA A 371 18.03 13.69 8.39
CA ALA A 371 18.73 14.96 8.57
C ALA A 371 17.77 16.10 9.00
N GLY A 372 16.60 16.19 8.37
CA GLY A 372 15.56 17.15 8.75
C GLY A 372 15.02 16.90 10.16
N LEU A 373 14.80 15.64 10.53
CA LEU A 373 14.37 15.27 11.88
C LEU A 373 15.46 15.55 12.92
N ALA A 374 16.74 15.32 12.61
CA ALA A 374 17.85 15.64 13.50
C ALA A 374 18.04 17.15 13.67
N ALA A 375 17.66 17.96 12.66
CA ALA A 375 17.67 19.42 12.76
C ALA A 375 16.49 19.97 13.56
N LEU A 376 15.33 19.31 13.51
CA LEU A 376 14.08 19.76 14.17
C LEU A 376 13.93 19.23 15.59
N PHE A 377 14.35 17.99 15.86
CA PHE A 377 14.27 17.36 17.17
C PHE A 377 15.67 17.37 17.80
N LEU A 378 15.79 17.81 19.06
CA LEU A 378 17.06 18.00 19.75
C LEU A 378 18.06 16.83 19.54
N PRO A 379 19.38 17.10 19.54
CA PRO A 379 20.44 16.10 19.37
C PRO A 379 20.44 14.95 20.42
N SER A 380 19.59 15.04 21.45
CA SER A 380 19.40 14.01 22.47
C SER A 380 18.77 12.71 21.95
N TYR A 381 17.98 12.74 20.85
CA TYR A 381 17.30 11.54 20.34
C TYR A 381 17.97 10.91 19.12
N LEU A 382 18.55 11.72 18.24
CA LEU A 382 19.20 11.31 16.99
C LEU A 382 20.72 11.53 17.07
N THR A 383 21.42 10.67 17.82
CA THR A 383 22.89 10.72 17.85
C THR A 383 23.49 10.28 16.51
N PRO A 384 24.67 10.78 16.10
CA PRO A 384 25.35 10.36 14.88
C PRO A 384 25.54 8.83 14.79
N ALA A 385 25.74 8.18 15.93
CA ALA A 385 25.82 6.72 16.02
C ALA A 385 24.51 6.03 15.62
N LYS A 386 23.36 6.52 16.12
CA LYS A 386 22.04 5.99 15.76
C LYS A 386 21.70 6.22 14.30
N VAL A 387 22.04 7.39 13.76
CA VAL A 387 21.86 7.68 12.32
C VAL A 387 22.72 6.73 11.47
N THR A 388 23.98 6.54 11.85
CA THR A 388 24.91 5.63 11.15
C THR A 388 24.43 4.18 11.21
N ALA A 389 24.03 3.70 12.39
CA ALA A 389 23.49 2.36 12.59
C ALA A 389 22.26 2.12 11.71
N ALA A 390 21.34 3.09 11.71
CA ALA A 390 20.13 3.02 10.93
C ALA A 390 20.45 2.95 9.40
N LEU A 391 21.36 3.80 8.89
CA LEU A 391 21.78 3.74 7.49
C LEU A 391 22.44 2.40 7.13
N ALA A 392 23.31 1.90 8.00
CA ALA A 392 23.96 0.61 7.81
C ALA A 392 22.94 -0.53 7.72
N ILE A 393 21.92 -0.54 8.58
CA ILE A 393 20.84 -1.53 8.58
C ILE A 393 20.06 -1.48 7.26
N THR A 394 19.73 -0.29 6.76
CA THR A 394 19.00 -0.13 5.49
C THR A 394 19.77 -0.73 4.33
N VAL A 395 21.05 -0.36 4.21
CA VAL A 395 21.93 -0.87 3.16
C VAL A 395 22.09 -2.39 3.31
N ALA A 396 22.21 -2.91 4.53
CA ALA A 396 22.42 -4.32 4.80
C ALA A 396 21.20 -5.19 4.47
N VAL A 397 20.00 -4.73 4.79
CA VAL A 397 18.75 -5.45 4.57
C VAL A 397 18.32 -5.42 3.10
N SER A 398 18.74 -4.39 2.37
CA SER A 398 18.30 -4.12 1.00
C SER A 398 18.47 -5.30 0.01
N PRO A 399 19.65 -5.95 -0.06
CA PRO A 399 19.83 -7.11 -0.93
C PRO A 399 18.90 -8.28 -0.59
N ALA A 400 18.61 -8.51 0.71
CA ALA A 400 17.77 -9.62 1.14
C ALA A 400 16.31 -9.45 0.70
N VAL A 401 15.78 -8.23 0.81
CA VAL A 401 14.42 -7.95 0.35
C VAL A 401 14.34 -7.93 -1.18
N HIS A 402 15.36 -7.40 -1.87
CA HIS A 402 15.45 -7.51 -3.32
C HIS A 402 15.45 -8.98 -3.78
N ALA A 403 16.26 -9.83 -3.13
CA ALA A 403 16.29 -11.26 -3.38
C ALA A 403 14.92 -11.92 -3.19
N ALA A 404 14.22 -11.57 -2.11
CA ALA A 404 12.88 -12.05 -1.85
C ALA A 404 11.92 -11.60 -2.96
N ALA A 405 11.99 -10.34 -3.41
CA ALA A 405 11.16 -9.83 -4.50
C ALA A 405 11.38 -10.59 -5.82
N LEU A 406 12.63 -10.88 -6.18
CA LEU A 406 12.97 -11.71 -7.34
C LEU A 406 12.37 -13.11 -7.22
N ARG A 407 12.45 -13.72 -6.03
CA ARG A 407 11.89 -15.05 -5.78
C ARG A 407 10.36 -15.03 -5.84
N LEU A 408 9.75 -13.99 -5.29
CA LEU A 408 8.31 -13.78 -5.31
C LEU A 408 7.76 -13.51 -6.71
N ALA A 409 8.55 -12.93 -7.62
CA ALA A 409 8.18 -12.78 -9.03
C ALA A 409 7.95 -14.12 -9.73
N LEU A 410 8.51 -15.23 -9.22
CA LEU A 410 8.25 -16.59 -9.74
C LEU A 410 6.90 -17.15 -9.27
N VAL A 411 6.33 -16.59 -8.22
CA VAL A 411 5.04 -17.03 -7.68
C VAL A 411 3.92 -16.48 -8.54
N GLN A 412 3.25 -17.36 -9.27
CA GLN A 412 2.14 -17.00 -10.17
C GLN A 412 0.89 -16.51 -9.40
N ASN A 413 0.68 -17.02 -8.19
CA ASN A 413 -0.46 -16.64 -7.36
C ASN A 413 -0.19 -15.31 -6.64
N ALA A 414 -0.88 -14.24 -7.08
CA ALA A 414 -0.74 -12.89 -6.52
C ALA A 414 -1.05 -12.78 -5.02
N LEU A 415 -2.03 -13.54 -4.49
CA LEU A 415 -2.38 -13.51 -3.07
C LEU A 415 -1.28 -14.17 -2.24
N TRP A 416 -0.81 -15.34 -2.69
CA TRP A 416 0.29 -16.04 -2.04
C TRP A 416 1.57 -15.20 -2.06
N ARG A 417 1.84 -14.53 -3.18
CA ARG A 417 2.95 -13.60 -3.35
C ARG A 417 2.85 -12.41 -2.37
N MET A 418 1.66 -11.84 -2.20
CA MET A 418 1.44 -10.74 -1.26
C MET A 418 1.60 -11.19 0.20
N LEU A 419 1.05 -12.36 0.54
CA LEU A 419 1.19 -12.93 1.88
C LEU A 419 2.65 -13.25 2.22
N GLN A 420 3.38 -13.87 1.29
CA GLN A 420 4.81 -14.11 1.46
C GLN A 420 5.62 -12.81 1.53
N LEU A 421 5.25 -11.78 0.77
CA LEU A 421 5.88 -10.46 0.88
C LEU A 421 5.69 -9.88 2.28
N ILE A 422 4.48 -9.93 2.83
CA ILE A 422 4.20 -9.46 4.21
C ILE A 422 5.06 -10.23 5.23
N MET A 423 5.16 -11.56 5.09
CA MET A 423 5.99 -12.39 5.99
C MET A 423 7.48 -12.03 5.90
N VAL A 424 7.99 -11.82 4.68
CA VAL A 424 9.37 -11.36 4.46
C VAL A 424 9.59 -9.99 5.12
N LEU A 425 8.62 -9.10 5.06
CA LEU A 425 8.73 -7.78 5.67
C LEU A 425 8.78 -7.83 7.19
N TYR A 426 7.96 -8.66 7.83
CA TYR A 426 8.05 -8.88 9.27
C TYR A 426 9.39 -9.49 9.69
N LEU A 427 9.88 -10.48 8.94
CA LEU A 427 11.18 -11.08 9.19
C LEU A 427 12.31 -10.04 9.10
N VAL A 428 12.27 -9.24 8.05
CA VAL A 428 13.25 -8.18 7.78
C VAL A 428 13.18 -7.07 8.84
N ALA A 429 11.98 -6.68 9.24
CA ALA A 429 11.79 -5.73 10.33
C ALA A 429 12.37 -6.27 11.65
N GLY A 430 12.18 -7.57 11.92
CA GLY A 430 12.80 -8.26 13.05
C GLY A 430 14.33 -8.26 13.00
N VAL A 431 14.92 -8.59 11.85
CA VAL A 431 16.39 -8.53 11.67
C VAL A 431 16.92 -7.11 11.87
N ALA A 432 16.24 -6.11 11.29
CA ALA A 432 16.59 -4.71 11.47
C ALA A 432 16.52 -4.29 12.95
N ALA A 433 15.47 -4.70 13.68
CA ALA A 433 15.32 -4.43 15.11
C ALA A 433 16.43 -5.11 15.94
N CYS A 434 16.81 -6.35 15.60
CA CYS A 434 17.93 -7.04 16.27
C CYS A 434 19.27 -6.32 16.03
N CYS A 435 19.59 -5.94 14.79
CA CYS A 435 20.80 -5.18 14.49
C CYS A 435 20.82 -3.84 15.24
N PHE A 436 19.67 -3.18 15.30
CA PHE A 436 19.53 -1.93 16.03
C PHE A 436 19.72 -2.11 17.54
N ALA A 437 19.14 -3.16 18.12
CA ALA A 437 19.34 -3.48 19.54
C ALA A 437 20.82 -3.73 19.88
N LEU A 438 21.59 -4.34 18.97
CA LEU A 438 23.03 -4.52 19.17
C LEU A 438 23.77 -3.17 19.30
N ASN A 439 23.32 -2.12 18.62
CA ASN A 439 23.88 -0.78 18.80
C ASN A 439 23.63 -0.25 20.22
N ASP A 440 22.46 -0.51 20.79
CA ASP A 440 22.10 -0.04 22.13
C ASP A 440 22.82 -0.83 23.25
N TYR A 441 23.04 -2.14 23.07
CA TYR A 441 23.70 -2.99 24.08
C TYR A 441 25.22 -3.05 23.96
N TYR A 442 25.76 -3.08 22.74
CA TYR A 442 27.18 -3.35 22.48
C TYR A 442 27.86 -2.24 21.65
N GLY A 443 27.13 -1.18 21.31
CA GLY A 443 27.63 -0.05 20.55
C GLY A 443 27.66 -0.25 19.03
N LEU A 444 28.04 0.82 18.33
CA LEU A 444 28.05 0.89 16.87
C LEU A 444 28.87 -0.22 16.18
N PRO A 445 30.08 -0.61 16.66
CA PRO A 445 30.88 -1.64 15.98
C PRO A 445 30.16 -3.00 15.87
N ALA A 446 29.46 -3.43 16.93
CA ALA A 446 28.71 -4.68 16.92
C ALA A 446 27.53 -4.63 15.94
N CYS A 447 26.82 -3.49 15.89
CA CYS A 447 25.76 -3.25 14.90
C CYS A 447 26.30 -3.31 13.48
N LEU A 448 27.45 -2.66 13.21
CA LEU A 448 28.07 -2.66 11.88
C LEU A 448 28.52 -4.07 11.46
N ALA A 449 29.11 -4.84 12.37
CA ALA A 449 29.48 -6.24 12.10
C ALA A 449 28.25 -7.10 11.74
N ALA A 450 27.15 -6.95 12.47
CA ALA A 450 25.89 -7.62 12.16
C ALA A 450 25.32 -7.16 10.81
N CYS A 451 25.37 -5.86 10.51
CA CYS A 451 24.94 -5.32 9.21
C CYS A 451 25.75 -5.91 8.06
N VAL A 452 27.07 -6.06 8.20
CA VAL A 452 27.91 -6.70 7.17
C VAL A 452 27.49 -8.16 6.97
N ALA A 453 27.25 -8.92 8.05
CA ALA A 453 26.79 -10.30 7.94
C ALA A 453 25.43 -10.41 7.23
N VAL A 454 24.47 -9.55 7.58
CA VAL A 454 23.15 -9.48 6.93
C VAL A 454 23.28 -9.08 5.45
N ALA A 455 24.13 -8.10 5.13
CA ALA A 455 24.41 -7.69 3.75
C ALA A 455 24.95 -8.84 2.91
N LEU A 456 25.94 -9.58 3.42
CA LEU A 456 26.56 -10.71 2.73
C LEU A 456 25.55 -11.84 2.50
N ALA A 457 24.75 -12.17 3.52
CA ALA A 457 23.67 -13.14 3.40
C ALA A 457 22.64 -12.70 2.35
N GLY A 458 22.25 -11.42 2.36
CA GLY A 458 21.35 -10.84 1.37
C GLY A 458 21.89 -10.91 -0.06
N VAL A 459 23.17 -10.57 -0.29
CA VAL A 459 23.82 -10.67 -1.61
C VAL A 459 23.89 -12.12 -2.08
N TYR A 460 24.17 -13.07 -1.17
CA TYR A 460 24.13 -14.49 -1.50
C TYR A 460 22.73 -14.94 -1.92
N LEU A 461 21.69 -14.55 -1.18
CA LEU A 461 20.30 -14.83 -1.51
C LEU A 461 19.90 -14.19 -2.85
N ASP A 462 20.34 -12.97 -3.13
CA ASP A 462 20.05 -12.25 -4.37
C ASP A 462 20.63 -12.96 -5.60
N ARG A 463 21.89 -13.40 -5.49
CA ARG A 463 22.54 -14.21 -6.54
C ARG A 463 21.81 -15.52 -6.76
N ARG A 464 21.37 -16.19 -5.69
CA ARG A 464 20.61 -17.45 -5.79
C ARG A 464 19.23 -17.23 -6.40
N ALA A 465 18.52 -16.17 -6.00
CA ALA A 465 17.21 -15.81 -6.54
C ALA A 465 17.30 -15.45 -8.02
N THR A 466 18.31 -14.67 -8.41
CA THR A 466 18.59 -14.34 -9.82
C THR A 466 18.86 -15.60 -10.65
N ARG A 467 19.70 -16.52 -10.17
CA ARG A 467 19.94 -17.81 -10.86
C ARG A 467 18.66 -18.63 -10.99
N ALA A 468 17.90 -18.75 -9.92
CA ALA A 468 16.63 -19.47 -9.95
C ALA A 468 15.65 -18.84 -10.94
N TRP A 469 15.61 -17.50 -11.01
CA TRP A 469 14.79 -16.81 -12.00
C TRP A 469 15.30 -16.99 -13.42
N MET A 470 16.61 -17.08 -13.65
CA MET A 470 17.16 -17.46 -14.96
C MET A 470 16.82 -18.90 -15.36
N ASN A 471 16.58 -19.80 -14.40
CA ASN A 471 16.33 -21.22 -14.64
C ASN A 471 14.84 -21.58 -14.76
N ALA A 472 13.92 -20.77 -14.22
CA ALA A 472 12.50 -21.12 -14.06
C ALA A 472 11.70 -21.45 -15.35
N GLU A 473 12.22 -21.19 -16.55
CA GLU A 473 11.53 -21.58 -17.81
C GLU A 473 12.20 -22.78 -18.52
N LEU A 474 13.30 -23.30 -17.96
CA LEU A 474 13.91 -24.56 -18.41
C LEU A 474 13.18 -25.79 -17.83
N GLY A 475 12.07 -25.59 -17.11
CA GLY A 475 11.34 -26.66 -16.42
C GLY A 475 12.09 -27.24 -15.21
N LYS A 476 13.08 -26.51 -14.66
CA LYS A 476 13.94 -26.95 -13.55
C LYS A 476 13.73 -26.11 -12.29
#